data_AF-A0A2R6EJZ8-F1
#
_entry.id   AF-A0A2R6EJZ8-F1
#
_cell.length_a   1.000
_cell.length_b   1.000
_cell.length_c   1.000
_cell.angle_alpha   90.00
_cell.angle_beta   90.00
_cell.angle_gamma   90.00
#
_symmetry.space_group_name_H-M   'P 1'
#
loop_
_entity.id
_entity.type
_entity.pdbx_description
1 polymer ?
#
loop_
_entity_poly.entity_id
_entity_poly.type
_entity_poly.pdbx_seq_one_letter_code
_entity_poly.pdbx_strand_id
1 'polypeptide(L)'
;MYDALHLVAPGLVLITTLAVGICVHELLHLLPLHLAGAAYSVTLLPADDADSSTPWTALQSALTSGLVRVEVVSVPDATPDWVLRTAAILPLALALPLALVAAGVLPDPLATGDYVGVAALIALTACGLPSPADWSVVWHGSELLEDR
;
A
#
# COMPACT_ATOMS: atom_id res chain seq x y z
N MET A 1 18.53 24.98 -19.40
CA MET A 1 18.60 24.57 -17.98
C MET A 1 17.18 24.54 -17.35
N TYR A 2 16.21 23.97 -18.07
CA TYR A 2 14.80 23.87 -17.65
C TYR A 2 14.34 22.42 -17.45
N ASP A 3 15.02 21.42 -18.05
CA ASP A 3 14.60 20.00 -18.00
C ASP A 3 14.69 19.34 -16.62
N ALA A 4 15.72 19.63 -15.82
CA ALA A 4 15.90 18.97 -14.53
C ALA A 4 14.80 19.36 -13.51
N LEU A 5 14.36 20.63 -13.52
CA LEU A 5 13.35 21.12 -12.59
C LEU A 5 11.96 20.52 -12.89
N HIS A 6 11.67 20.28 -14.18
CA HIS A 6 10.43 19.64 -14.62
C HIS A 6 10.28 18.18 -14.16
N LEU A 7 11.40 17.50 -13.86
CA LEU A 7 11.38 16.12 -13.38
C LEU A 7 11.41 16.02 -11.85
N VAL A 8 11.92 17.04 -11.16
CA VAL A 8 12.01 17.04 -9.69
C VAL A 8 10.63 17.00 -9.04
N ALA A 9 9.69 17.84 -9.48
CA ALA A 9 8.37 17.89 -8.86
C ALA A 9 7.57 16.58 -9.01
N PRO A 10 7.42 15.99 -10.22
CA PRO A 10 6.80 14.68 -10.37
C PRO A 10 7.53 13.57 -9.61
N GLY A 11 8.87 13.60 -9.60
CA GLY A 11 9.67 12.62 -8.85
C GLY A 11 9.44 12.67 -7.34
N LEU A 12 9.40 13.87 -6.75
CA LEU A 12 9.09 14.06 -5.34
C LEU A 12 7.67 13.61 -5.00
N VAL A 13 6.69 13.94 -5.86
CA VAL A 13 5.30 13.52 -5.68
C VAL A 13 5.17 12.01 -5.80
N LEU A 14 5.88 11.37 -6.73
CA LEU A 14 5.93 9.91 -6.84
C LEU A 14 6.43 9.28 -5.54
N ILE A 15 7.59 9.71 -5.04
CA ILE A 15 8.22 9.13 -3.84
C ILE A 15 7.35 9.35 -2.60
N THR A 16 6.82 10.56 -2.41
CA THR A 16 5.96 10.86 -1.26
C THR A 16 4.62 10.12 -1.33
N THR A 17 4.03 10.00 -2.51
CA THR A 17 2.78 9.24 -2.70
C THR A 17 3.02 7.74 -2.48
N LEU A 18 4.15 7.20 -2.93
CA LEU A 18 4.52 5.81 -2.64
C LEU A 18 4.68 5.59 -1.14
N ALA A 19 5.41 6.47 -0.45
CA ALA A 19 5.63 6.35 0.99
C ALA A 19 4.30 6.36 1.77
N VAL A 20 3.43 7.32 1.48
CA VAL A 20 2.11 7.39 2.11
C VAL A 20 1.22 6.23 1.67
N GLY A 21 1.24 5.86 0.40
CA GLY A 21 0.43 4.78 -0.18
C GLY A 21 0.75 3.43 0.43
N ILE A 22 2.03 3.12 0.69
CA ILE A 22 2.46 1.91 1.41
C ILE A 22 1.89 1.91 2.82
N CYS A 23 2.00 3.03 3.57
CA CYS A 23 1.41 3.12 4.90
C CYS A 23 -0.10 2.86 4.88
N VAL A 24 -0.81 3.46 3.91
CA VAL A 24 -2.26 3.27 3.77
C VAL A 24 -2.59 1.84 3.34
N HIS A 25 -1.81 1.23 2.44
CA HIS A 25 -1.97 -0.17 2.03
C HIS A 25 -1.98 -1.11 3.24
N GLU A 26 -0.94 -1.03 4.07
CA GLU A 26 -0.81 -1.85 5.28
C GLU A 26 -1.97 -1.61 6.27
N LEU A 27 -2.37 -0.35 6.45
CA LEU A 27 -3.48 0.00 7.33
C LEU A 27 -4.85 -0.44 6.77
N LEU A 28 -5.01 -0.55 5.46
CA LEU A 28 -6.26 -1.02 4.86
C LEU A 28 -6.49 -2.50 5.18
N HIS A 29 -5.46 -3.34 5.19
CA HIS A 29 -5.60 -4.73 5.63
C HIS A 29 -6.19 -4.85 7.04
N LEU A 30 -5.86 -3.92 7.92
CA LEU A 30 -6.35 -3.94 9.30
C LEU A 30 -7.80 -3.57 9.46
N LEU A 31 -8.42 -2.84 8.51
CA LEU A 31 -9.77 -2.32 8.73
C LEU A 31 -10.80 -3.43 8.98
N PRO A 32 -10.89 -4.50 8.17
CA PRO A 32 -11.83 -5.59 8.44
C PRO A 32 -11.45 -6.40 9.68
N LEU A 33 -10.15 -6.57 9.94
CA LEU A 33 -9.64 -7.31 11.10
C LEU A 33 -9.94 -6.59 12.41
N HIS A 34 -9.78 -5.27 12.45
CA HIS A 34 -10.12 -4.43 13.59
C HIS A 34 -11.63 -4.51 13.88
N LEU A 35 -12.46 -4.45 12.84
CA LEU A 35 -13.92 -4.60 12.98
C LEU A 35 -14.33 -6.01 13.47
N ALA A 36 -13.51 -7.03 13.19
CA ALA A 36 -13.69 -8.39 13.71
C ALA A 36 -13.08 -8.63 15.10
N GLY A 37 -12.44 -7.62 15.71
CA GLY A 37 -11.84 -7.72 17.04
C GLY A 37 -10.47 -8.40 17.08
N ALA A 38 -9.73 -8.40 15.97
CA ALA A 38 -8.35 -8.88 15.94
C ALA A 38 -7.41 -7.99 16.79
N ALA A 39 -6.45 -8.62 17.44
CA ALA A 39 -5.37 -7.91 18.13
C ALA A 39 -4.18 -7.74 17.17
N TYR A 40 -3.67 -6.51 17.07
CA TYR A 40 -2.54 -6.19 16.20
C TYR A 40 -1.66 -5.11 16.83
N SER A 41 -0.40 -5.09 16.42
CA SER A 41 0.53 -3.99 16.68
C SER A 41 0.91 -3.32 15.37
N VAL A 42 1.12 -1.99 15.43
CA VAL A 42 1.58 -1.19 14.29
C VAL A 42 2.88 -0.52 14.72
N THR A 43 3.95 -0.82 14.01
CA THR A 43 5.26 -0.21 14.22
C THR A 43 5.57 0.68 13.03
N LEU A 44 5.74 1.97 13.27
CA LEU A 44 6.22 2.92 12.27
C LEU A 44 7.74 2.91 12.24
N LEU A 45 8.33 2.91 11.04
CA LEU A 45 9.78 2.88 10.85
C LEU A 45 10.45 1.78 11.69
N PRO A 46 10.04 0.50 11.53
CA PRO A 46 10.69 -0.60 12.23
C PRO A 46 12.19 -0.55 11.97
N ALA A 47 12.97 -0.47 13.04
CA ALA A 47 14.42 -0.48 12.97
C ALA A 47 14.89 -1.89 12.62
N ASP A 48 15.00 -2.20 11.34
CA ASP A 48 15.85 -3.29 10.91
C ASP A 48 17.30 -2.78 10.98
N ASP A 49 18.23 -3.60 11.47
CA ASP A 49 19.68 -3.34 11.65
C ASP A 49 20.43 -3.10 10.31
N ALA A 50 19.77 -2.49 9.33
CA ALA A 50 20.36 -2.10 8.07
C ALA A 50 21.28 -0.90 8.32
N ASP A 51 22.58 -1.19 8.32
CA ASP A 51 23.68 -0.24 8.17
C ASP A 51 23.48 0.58 6.87
N SER A 52 22.60 1.57 6.91
CA SER A 52 22.18 2.35 5.75
C SER A 52 23.21 3.44 5.47
N SER A 53 24.37 3.03 4.97
CA SER A 53 25.48 3.93 4.65
C SER A 53 25.16 4.95 3.54
N THR A 54 24.01 4.85 2.84
CA THR A 54 23.61 5.80 1.79
C THR A 54 22.12 6.20 1.85
N PRO A 55 21.76 7.42 1.41
CA PRO A 55 20.35 7.85 1.30
C PRO A 55 19.50 6.99 0.37
N TRP A 56 20.12 6.39 -0.66
CA TRP A 56 19.44 5.54 -1.64
C TRP A 56 19.03 4.20 -1.04
N THR A 57 19.90 3.55 -0.28
CA THR A 57 19.59 2.29 0.40
C THR A 57 18.55 2.47 1.50
N ALA A 58 18.58 3.61 2.21
CA ALA A 58 17.53 3.97 3.16
C ALA A 58 16.17 4.17 2.46
N LEU A 59 16.14 4.83 1.31
CA LEU A 59 14.90 5.02 0.53
C LEU A 59 14.36 3.69 -0.02
N GLN A 60 15.23 2.83 -0.57
CA GLN A 60 14.82 1.51 -1.04
C GLN A 60 14.25 0.67 0.10
N SER A 61 14.93 0.62 1.26
CA SER A 61 14.46 -0.10 2.44
C SER A 61 13.11 0.43 2.94
N ALA A 62 12.94 1.75 3.00
CA ALA A 62 11.67 2.37 3.35
C ALA A 62 10.54 1.95 2.40
N LEU A 63 10.79 1.99 1.09
CA LEU A 63 9.80 1.66 0.06
C LEU A 63 9.50 0.16 -0.08
N THR A 64 10.34 -0.74 0.43
CA THR A 64 10.15 -2.20 0.28
C THR A 64 9.79 -2.92 1.57
N SER A 65 10.15 -2.39 2.74
CA SER A 65 10.05 -3.14 4.01
C SER A 65 9.90 -2.28 5.26
N GLY A 66 10.06 -0.96 5.16
CA GLY A 66 10.56 -0.17 6.30
C GLY A 66 9.70 0.99 6.77
N LEU A 67 8.55 1.32 6.16
CA LEU A 67 7.75 2.46 6.63
C LEU A 67 6.75 2.10 7.71
N VAL A 68 6.04 0.99 7.52
CA VAL A 68 5.04 0.49 8.45
C VAL A 68 5.16 -1.02 8.48
N ARG A 69 5.21 -1.58 9.69
CA ARG A 69 5.08 -3.01 9.93
C ARG A 69 3.85 -3.25 10.75
N VAL A 70 2.96 -4.07 10.21
CA VAL A 70 1.75 -4.53 10.90
C VAL A 70 1.96 -5.98 11.29
N GLU A 71 1.80 -6.26 12.58
CA GLU A 71 1.85 -7.63 13.10
C GLU A 71 0.50 -7.97 13.70
N VAL A 72 -0.19 -8.92 13.06
CA VAL A 72 -1.43 -9.48 13.60
C VAL A 72 -1.04 -10.47 14.69
N VAL A 73 -1.36 -10.13 15.94
CA VAL A 73 -1.03 -10.91 17.14
C VAL A 73 -2.00 -12.07 17.29
N SER A 74 -3.29 -11.80 17.10
CA SER A 74 -4.32 -12.85 17.10
C SER A 74 -5.55 -12.41 16.33
N VAL A 75 -6.22 -13.38 15.72
CA VAL A 75 -7.54 -13.24 15.09
C VAL A 75 -8.48 -14.15 15.87
N PRO A 76 -9.68 -13.71 16.28
CA PRO A 76 -10.64 -14.57 16.97
C PRO A 76 -11.00 -15.79 16.12
N ASP A 77 -11.07 -16.98 16.73
CA ASP A 77 -11.39 -18.25 16.02
C ASP A 77 -12.76 -18.22 15.31
N ALA A 78 -13.68 -17.40 15.80
CA ALA A 78 -15.00 -17.20 15.21
C ALA A 78 -15.01 -16.22 14.02
N THR A 79 -13.85 -15.70 13.61
CA THR A 79 -13.75 -14.72 12.50
C THR A 79 -14.16 -15.38 11.20
N PRO A 80 -15.20 -14.87 10.51
CA PRO A 80 -15.61 -15.43 9.23
C PRO A 80 -14.53 -15.30 8.17
N ASP A 81 -14.39 -16.32 7.33
CA ASP A 81 -13.37 -16.37 6.27
C ASP A 81 -13.47 -15.19 5.28
N TRP A 82 -14.67 -14.71 5.00
CA TRP A 82 -14.87 -13.55 4.13
C TRP A 82 -14.21 -12.27 4.68
N VAL A 83 -14.04 -12.14 6.01
CA VAL A 83 -13.33 -11.00 6.63
C VAL A 83 -11.85 -11.04 6.24
N LEU A 84 -11.22 -12.22 6.29
CA LEU A 84 -9.82 -12.42 5.90
C LEU A 84 -9.61 -12.11 4.42
N ARG A 85 -10.50 -12.61 3.56
CA ARG A 85 -10.46 -12.31 2.11
C ARG A 85 -10.68 -10.84 1.85
N THR A 86 -11.60 -10.19 2.58
CA THR A 86 -11.85 -8.76 2.46
C THR A 86 -10.63 -7.95 2.89
N ALA A 87 -10.01 -8.31 4.02
CA ALA A 87 -8.77 -7.70 4.47
C ALA A 87 -7.70 -7.78 3.39
N ALA A 88 -7.52 -8.94 2.76
CA ALA A 88 -6.52 -9.14 1.71
C ALA A 88 -6.78 -8.32 0.43
N ILE A 89 -8.03 -8.12 0.00
CA ILE A 89 -8.34 -7.33 -1.21
C ILE A 89 -8.53 -5.84 -0.96
N LEU A 90 -8.76 -5.39 0.28
CA LEU A 90 -9.14 -4.01 0.55
C LEU A 90 -8.13 -2.96 0.05
N PRO A 91 -6.81 -3.21 0.01
CA PRO A 91 -5.87 -2.27 -0.59
C PRO A 91 -6.13 -1.92 -2.06
N LEU A 92 -6.88 -2.75 -2.80
CA LEU A 92 -7.33 -2.42 -4.17
C LEU A 92 -8.14 -1.12 -4.22
N ALA A 93 -8.71 -0.67 -3.10
CA ALA A 93 -9.38 0.63 -3.00
C ALA A 93 -8.45 1.80 -3.35
N LEU A 94 -7.12 1.65 -3.23
CA LEU A 94 -6.15 2.68 -3.66
C LEU A 94 -6.14 2.89 -5.19
N ALA A 95 -6.64 1.93 -5.97
CA ALA A 95 -6.84 2.08 -7.41
C ALA A 95 -8.13 2.84 -7.78
N LEU A 96 -8.97 3.21 -6.79
CA LEU A 96 -10.24 3.90 -7.04
C LEU A 96 -10.07 5.19 -7.85
N PRO A 97 -9.09 6.08 -7.58
CA PRO A 97 -8.91 7.28 -8.39
C PRO A 97 -8.67 6.97 -9.88
N LEU A 98 -7.91 5.91 -10.19
CA LEU A 98 -7.70 5.48 -11.59
C LEU A 98 -9.01 5.02 -12.22
N ALA A 99 -9.82 4.23 -11.50
CA ALA A 99 -11.13 3.80 -11.98
C ALA A 99 -12.05 4.99 -12.25
N LEU A 100 -12.04 6.01 -11.38
CA LEU A 100 -12.84 7.22 -11.54
C LEU A 100 -12.36 8.09 -12.72
N VAL A 101 -11.05 8.18 -12.96
CA VAL A 101 -10.50 8.82 -14.17
C VAL A 101 -10.96 8.07 -15.43
N ALA A 102 -10.82 6.74 -15.44
CA ALA A 102 -11.23 5.91 -16.57
C ALA A 102 -12.75 6.00 -16.85
N ALA A 103 -13.56 6.18 -15.81
CA ALA A 103 -15.01 6.39 -15.90
C ALA A 103 -15.41 7.81 -16.32
N GLY A 104 -14.45 8.76 -16.44
CA GLY A 104 -14.72 10.16 -16.74
C GLY A 104 -15.33 10.95 -15.59
N VAL A 105 -15.27 10.42 -14.36
CA VAL A 105 -15.75 11.11 -13.15
C VAL A 105 -14.70 12.09 -12.63
N LEU A 106 -13.42 11.69 -12.67
CA LEU A 106 -12.29 12.56 -12.34
C LEU A 106 -11.59 13.07 -13.61
N PRO A 107 -10.96 14.26 -13.57
CA PRO A 107 -10.15 14.75 -14.68
C PRO A 107 -9.01 13.79 -15.02
N ASP A 108 -8.76 13.59 -16.32
CA ASP A 108 -7.63 12.79 -16.80
C ASP A 108 -6.34 13.65 -16.84
N PRO A 109 -5.34 13.37 -15.96
CA PRO A 109 -4.12 14.14 -15.93
C PRO A 109 -3.24 13.93 -17.18
N LEU A 110 -3.41 12.81 -17.91
CA LEU A 110 -2.72 12.57 -19.18
C LEU A 110 -3.23 13.51 -20.27
N ALA A 111 -4.54 13.76 -20.30
CA ALA A 111 -5.16 14.64 -21.29
C ALA A 111 -4.75 16.11 -21.13
N THR A 112 -4.38 16.54 -19.91
CA THR A 112 -3.99 17.92 -19.60
C THR A 112 -2.47 18.13 -19.54
N GLY A 113 -1.66 17.08 -19.70
CA GLY A 113 -0.21 17.15 -19.53
C GLY A 113 0.23 17.40 -18.09
N ASP A 114 -0.59 17.04 -17.11
CA ASP A 114 -0.29 17.19 -15.68
C ASP A 114 0.59 16.04 -15.19
N TYR A 115 1.90 16.17 -15.40
CA TYR A 115 2.88 15.16 -14.97
C TYR A 115 2.89 14.90 -13.46
N VAL A 116 2.48 15.87 -12.65
CA VAL A 116 2.37 15.72 -11.19
C VAL A 116 1.18 14.82 -10.85
N GLY A 117 0.02 15.10 -11.44
CA GLY A 117 -1.18 14.27 -11.32
C GLY A 117 -0.95 12.84 -11.82
N VAL A 118 -0.25 12.67 -12.95
CA VAL A 118 0.14 11.36 -13.48
C VAL A 118 1.02 10.60 -12.48
N ALA A 119 2.06 11.24 -11.93
CA ALA A 119 2.94 10.61 -10.95
C ALA A 119 2.19 10.14 -9.70
N ALA A 120 1.31 10.99 -9.15
CA ALA A 120 0.49 10.63 -8.00
C ALA A 120 -0.45 9.46 -8.30
N LEU A 121 -1.13 9.50 -9.46
CA LEU A 121 -2.08 8.47 -9.87
C LEU A 121 -1.39 7.11 -10.06
N ILE A 122 -0.22 7.09 -10.70
CA ILE A 122 0.58 5.88 -10.90
C ILE A 122 1.05 5.33 -9.55
N ALA A 123 1.68 6.16 -8.70
CA ALA A 123 2.19 5.73 -7.41
C ALA A 123 1.08 5.14 -6.53
N LEU A 124 -0.05 5.84 -6.41
CA LEU A 124 -1.17 5.42 -5.59
C LEU A 124 -1.79 4.11 -6.10
N THR A 125 -1.99 3.99 -7.42
CA THR A 125 -2.53 2.76 -8.03
C THR A 125 -1.58 1.59 -7.83
N ALA A 126 -0.28 1.80 -8.01
CA ALA A 126 0.73 0.77 -7.82
C ALA A 126 0.72 0.25 -6.37
N CYS A 127 0.56 1.15 -5.39
CA CYS A 127 0.37 0.75 -3.98
C CYS A 127 -0.92 -0.04 -3.75
N GLY A 128 -1.92 -0.02 -4.64
CA GLY A 128 -3.13 -0.83 -4.47
C GLY A 128 -3.01 -2.28 -4.91
N LEU A 129 -1.92 -2.66 -5.58
CA LEU A 129 -1.74 -4.01 -6.13
C LEU A 129 -1.49 -5.02 -5.00
N PRO A 130 -2.32 -6.08 -4.87
CA PRO A 130 -2.12 -7.09 -3.84
C PRO A 130 -0.85 -7.91 -4.12
N SER A 131 -0.14 -8.27 -3.05
CA SER A 131 1.03 -9.13 -3.12
C SER A 131 0.63 -10.59 -3.40
N PRO A 132 1.58 -11.47 -3.78
CA PRO A 132 1.31 -12.91 -3.88
C PRO A 132 0.77 -13.53 -2.58
N ALA A 133 1.14 -13.00 -1.42
CA ALA A 133 0.63 -13.45 -0.12
C ALA A 133 -0.82 -13.01 0.10
N ASP A 134 -1.18 -11.80 -0.31
CA ASP A 134 -2.58 -11.35 -0.23
C ASP A 134 -3.46 -12.20 -1.15
N TRP A 135 -2.98 -12.47 -2.37
CA TRP A 135 -3.69 -13.36 -3.29
C TRP A 135 -3.84 -14.78 -2.74
N SER A 136 -2.86 -15.30 -1.99
CA SER A 136 -3.03 -16.62 -1.36
C SER A 136 -4.12 -16.59 -0.28
N VAL A 137 -4.21 -15.54 0.54
CA VAL A 137 -5.27 -15.39 1.55
C VAL A 137 -6.65 -15.31 0.91
N VAL A 138 -6.80 -14.65 -0.25
CA VAL A 138 -8.12 -14.56 -0.89
C VAL A 138 -8.63 -15.93 -1.38
N TRP A 139 -7.73 -16.84 -1.76
CA TRP A 139 -8.05 -18.17 -2.30
C TRP A 139 -8.14 -19.23 -1.21
N HIS A 140 -7.22 -19.19 -0.24
CA HIS A 140 -7.04 -20.22 0.80
C HIS A 140 -7.59 -19.81 2.17
N GLY A 141 -7.82 -18.52 2.41
CA GLY A 141 -8.55 -18.05 3.59
C GLY A 141 -7.97 -18.56 4.91
N SER A 142 -8.85 -19.06 5.79
CA SER A 142 -8.53 -19.60 7.11
C SER A 142 -7.68 -20.87 7.11
N GLU A 143 -7.54 -21.58 5.98
CA GLU A 143 -6.65 -22.76 5.89
C GLU A 143 -5.19 -22.37 6.21
N LEU A 144 -4.80 -21.13 5.89
CA LEU A 144 -3.46 -20.59 6.20
C LEU A 144 -3.25 -20.28 7.69
N LEU A 145 -4.33 -20.19 8.48
CA LEU A 145 -4.26 -19.97 9.93
C LEU A 145 -4.18 -21.29 10.71
N GLU A 146 -4.69 -22.40 10.14
CA GLU A 146 -4.66 -23.73 10.76
C GLU A 146 -3.29 -24.41 10.66
N ASP A 147 -2.49 -24.06 9.66
CA ASP A 147 -1.14 -24.60 9.42
C ASP A 147 -0.01 -23.84 10.17
N ARG A 148 -0.35 -22.90 11.06
CA ARG A 148 0.60 -22.06 11.82
C ARG A 148 0.70 -22.45 13.29
#